data_AF-A0A550HVS9-F1
#
_entry.id   AF-A0A550HVS9-F1
#
_cell.length_a   1.000
_cell.length_b   1.000
_cell.length_c   1.000
_cell.angle_alpha   90.00
_cell.angle_beta   90.00
_cell.angle_gamma   90.00
#
_symmetry.space_group_name_H-M   'P 1'
#
loop_
_entity.id
_entity.type
_entity.pdbx_description
1 polymer ?
#
loop_
_entity_poly.entity_id
_entity_poly.type
_entity_poly.pdbx_seq_one_letter_code
_entity_poly.pdbx_strand_id
1 'polypeptide(L)'
;DTDCDDTDENEFPGQTWYLDADGDGYGDGTSVVTCERPASHFTEAELTDTSGDCNDSNAAINPDASEIQYDGIDNDCDPSTPDTVDADGDGVNSDTDCDDNNPAVNPNATEIPDNGIDDDCNPATLDSSADTDDDGDGQTENEGDCDDTNPAIYSGATEVLYDGLDNDCDPSTPDTVDADGDGVNSDTDCDDNNPAVNPNATEIPDNGIDDDCNPATLDSSADTDDDGDGQTENEGDCDDTNPAIYSGAAEVLYDGLDNDCDPSTPDTVDADGDGVNSDTDCDDADANEFPGQTWYLDADGDGYSDGTSVVTCERPASHFTEAELTDTTGDCNDSNASINPGASEIQYDGIDNDCDPSTPDAIDADGDGVNS
;
A
#
# COMPACT_ATOMS: atom_id res chain seq x y z
N ASP A 1 -84.79 -16.08 -54.38
CA ASP A 1 -83.57 -16.03 -53.58
C ASP A 1 -83.17 -14.59 -53.53
N THR A 2 -83.63 -13.95 -52.46
CA THR A 2 -83.41 -12.51 -52.17
C THR A 2 -82.52 -12.33 -50.94
N ASP A 3 -82.12 -13.44 -50.34
CA ASP A 3 -81.24 -13.74 -49.22
C ASP A 3 -80.21 -14.77 -49.70
N CYS A 4 -79.06 -14.87 -49.04
CA CYS A 4 -77.98 -15.79 -49.42
C CYS A 4 -78.09 -17.16 -48.74
N ASP A 5 -78.76 -17.24 -47.58
CA ASP A 5 -79.18 -18.49 -46.96
C ASP A 5 -80.69 -18.46 -46.66
N ASP A 6 -81.46 -19.32 -47.34
CA ASP A 6 -82.92 -19.45 -47.14
C ASP A 6 -83.32 -19.96 -45.73
N THR A 7 -82.35 -20.35 -44.91
CA THR A 7 -82.54 -20.90 -43.56
C THR A 7 -82.14 -19.96 -42.42
N ASP A 8 -81.46 -18.85 -42.74
CA ASP A 8 -81.03 -17.83 -41.78
C ASP A 8 -81.53 -16.44 -42.21
N GLU A 9 -82.45 -15.86 -41.43
CA GLU A 9 -83.06 -14.57 -41.74
C GLU A 9 -82.06 -13.39 -41.68
N ASN A 10 -80.87 -13.60 -41.10
CA ASN A 10 -79.82 -12.60 -41.00
C ASN A 10 -78.86 -12.59 -42.21
N GLU A 11 -78.89 -13.58 -43.10
CA GLU A 11 -77.96 -13.68 -44.23
C GLU A 11 -78.58 -13.13 -45.53
N PHE A 12 -78.51 -11.80 -45.71
CA PHE A 12 -79.05 -11.12 -46.90
C PHE A 12 -78.07 -10.11 -47.53
N PRO A 13 -78.24 -9.76 -48.82
CA PRO A 13 -77.36 -8.81 -49.49
C PRO A 13 -77.39 -7.43 -48.81
N GLY A 14 -76.23 -6.99 -48.30
CA GLY A 14 -76.09 -5.74 -47.59
C GLY A 14 -76.15 -5.86 -46.06
N GLN A 15 -76.19 -7.08 -45.52
CA GLN A 15 -75.99 -7.32 -44.09
C GLN A 15 -74.59 -6.85 -43.65
N THR A 16 -74.53 -6.18 -42.51
CA THR A 16 -73.29 -5.81 -41.82
C THR A 16 -72.99 -6.82 -40.73
N TRP A 17 -71.76 -7.31 -40.69
CA TRP A 17 -71.25 -8.21 -39.66
C TRP A 17 -70.10 -7.53 -38.93
N TYR A 18 -70.17 -7.49 -37.60
CA TYR A 18 -69.18 -6.90 -36.71
C TYR A 18 -68.26 -7.98 -36.18
N LEU A 19 -66.95 -7.72 -36.17
CA LEU A 19 -65.96 -8.64 -35.61
C LEU A 19 -66.05 -8.63 -34.08
N ASP A 20 -66.03 -9.82 -33.49
CA ASP A 20 -65.79 -10.10 -32.07
C ASP A 20 -64.80 -11.28 -32.09
N ALA A 21 -63.52 -10.96 -32.04
CA ALA A 21 -62.46 -11.91 -32.35
C ALA A 21 -62.12 -12.83 -31.18
N ASP A 22 -62.33 -12.39 -29.94
CA ASP A 22 -62.07 -13.16 -28.72
C ASP A 22 -63.32 -13.76 -28.05
N GLY A 23 -64.52 -13.34 -28.46
CA GLY A 23 -65.80 -13.94 -28.12
C GLY A 23 -66.41 -13.44 -26.81
N ASP A 24 -66.10 -12.23 -26.36
CA ASP A 24 -66.68 -11.63 -25.16
C ASP A 24 -67.99 -10.86 -25.38
N GLY A 25 -68.37 -10.67 -26.65
CA GLY A 25 -69.59 -10.00 -27.06
C GLY A 25 -69.45 -8.50 -27.29
N TYR A 26 -68.26 -7.93 -27.22
CA TYR A 26 -67.95 -6.57 -27.67
C TYR A 26 -67.15 -6.63 -28.97
N GLY A 27 -67.07 -5.51 -29.68
CA GLY A 27 -66.22 -5.41 -30.87
C GLY A 27 -65.47 -4.08 -30.90
N ASP A 28 -64.41 -3.99 -31.69
CA ASP A 28 -63.58 -2.78 -31.84
C ASP A 28 -64.14 -1.77 -32.88
N GLY A 29 -65.33 -2.06 -33.43
CA GLY A 29 -65.94 -1.30 -34.52
C GLY A 29 -65.59 -1.82 -35.92
N THR A 30 -64.72 -2.83 -36.03
CA THR A 30 -64.41 -3.50 -37.28
C THR A 30 -65.65 -4.23 -37.79
N SER A 31 -66.04 -3.94 -39.02
CA SER A 31 -67.19 -4.58 -39.66
C SER A 31 -66.97 -4.79 -41.15
N VAL A 32 -67.68 -5.78 -41.68
CA VAL A 32 -67.71 -6.10 -43.10
C VAL A 32 -69.14 -6.25 -43.59
N VAL A 33 -69.39 -5.84 -44.83
CA VAL A 33 -70.68 -6.01 -45.49
C VAL A 33 -70.58 -7.17 -46.47
N THR A 34 -71.08 -8.32 -46.05
CA THR A 34 -71.11 -9.56 -46.84
C THR A 34 -72.45 -10.23 -46.69
N CYS A 35 -72.82 -11.03 -47.69
CA CYS A 35 -74.10 -11.70 -47.67
C CYS A 35 -74.13 -12.87 -46.67
N GLU A 36 -73.07 -13.70 -46.71
CA GLU A 36 -72.84 -14.81 -45.78
C GLU A 36 -72.04 -14.32 -44.58
N ARG A 37 -72.27 -14.91 -43.41
CA ARG A 37 -71.52 -14.58 -42.19
C ARG A 37 -70.05 -15.02 -42.28
N PRO A 38 -69.09 -14.10 -42.12
CA PRO A 38 -67.68 -14.44 -41.91
C PRO A 38 -67.44 -15.05 -40.52
N ALA A 39 -66.35 -15.81 -40.37
CA ALA A 39 -65.98 -16.39 -39.08
C ALA A 39 -65.69 -15.28 -38.04
N SER A 40 -66.12 -15.50 -36.79
CA SER A 40 -66.01 -14.54 -35.67
C SER A 40 -66.69 -13.18 -35.93
N HIS A 41 -67.68 -13.13 -36.83
CA HIS A 41 -68.49 -11.92 -36.97
C HIS A 41 -69.97 -12.18 -36.65
N PHE A 42 -70.59 -11.17 -36.05
CA PHE A 42 -71.94 -11.23 -35.50
C PHE A 42 -72.76 -10.02 -35.95
N THR A 43 -74.08 -10.13 -35.82
CA THR A 43 -74.99 -9.00 -36.03
C THR A 43 -74.99 -8.07 -34.82
N GLU A 44 -75.42 -6.83 -35.00
CA GLU A 44 -75.61 -5.86 -33.91
C GLU A 44 -76.51 -6.40 -32.78
N ALA A 45 -77.46 -7.29 -33.09
CA ALA A 45 -78.36 -7.88 -32.10
C ALA A 45 -77.73 -9.07 -31.34
N GLU A 46 -76.62 -9.61 -31.81
CA GLU A 46 -75.90 -10.74 -31.20
C GLU A 46 -74.77 -10.27 -30.25
N LEU A 47 -74.29 -9.03 -30.41
CA LEU A 47 -73.29 -8.39 -29.54
C LEU A 47 -73.93 -7.55 -28.43
N THR A 48 -73.17 -7.33 -27.36
CA THR A 48 -73.51 -6.36 -26.31
C THR A 48 -73.30 -4.93 -26.80
N ASP A 49 -72.17 -4.67 -27.47
CA ASP A 49 -71.94 -3.45 -28.24
C ASP A 49 -71.12 -3.79 -29.50
N THR A 50 -71.30 -3.00 -30.54
CA THR A 50 -70.58 -3.14 -31.83
C THR A 50 -69.25 -2.40 -31.88
N SER A 51 -68.95 -1.62 -30.84
CA SER A 51 -67.75 -0.81 -30.70
C SER A 51 -67.40 -0.63 -29.22
N GLY A 52 -66.15 -0.28 -28.92
CA GLY A 52 -65.72 0.07 -27.56
C GLY A 52 -64.80 -0.96 -26.91
N ASP A 53 -64.64 -2.13 -27.52
CA ASP A 53 -63.58 -3.04 -27.15
C ASP A 53 -62.21 -2.46 -27.55
N CYS A 54 -61.37 -2.23 -26.54
CA CYS A 54 -60.02 -1.69 -26.71
C CYS A 54 -58.96 -2.78 -26.95
N ASN A 55 -59.31 -4.06 -26.76
CA ASN A 55 -58.47 -5.21 -27.08
C ASN A 55 -59.28 -6.46 -27.47
N ASP A 56 -59.76 -6.47 -28.73
CA ASP A 56 -60.51 -7.56 -29.41
C ASP A 56 -59.68 -8.84 -29.67
N SER A 57 -58.65 -9.07 -28.86
CA SER A 57 -57.88 -10.31 -28.81
C SER A 57 -57.81 -10.91 -27.40
N ASN A 58 -58.40 -10.25 -26.41
CA ASN A 58 -58.44 -10.66 -25.02
C ASN A 58 -59.80 -10.38 -24.38
N ALA A 59 -60.63 -11.42 -24.30
CA ALA A 59 -61.99 -11.42 -23.73
C ALA A 59 -62.13 -10.95 -22.26
N ALA A 60 -61.03 -10.63 -21.59
CA ALA A 60 -61.01 -10.03 -20.26
C ALA A 60 -60.94 -8.50 -20.26
N ILE A 61 -60.72 -7.87 -21.43
CA ILE A 61 -60.57 -6.43 -21.59
C ILE A 61 -61.73 -5.95 -22.47
N ASN A 62 -62.74 -5.32 -21.85
CA ASN A 62 -63.93 -4.81 -22.54
C ASN A 62 -64.69 -3.83 -21.66
N PRO A 63 -65.64 -3.06 -22.23
CA PRO A 63 -66.43 -2.06 -21.48
C PRO A 63 -67.17 -2.52 -20.21
N ASP A 64 -67.43 -3.83 -20.05
CA ASP A 64 -68.10 -4.38 -18.86
C ASP A 64 -67.13 -5.06 -17.89
N ALA A 65 -65.84 -5.10 -18.21
CA ALA A 65 -64.82 -5.58 -17.30
C ALA A 65 -64.70 -4.65 -16.08
N SER A 66 -64.02 -5.13 -15.04
CA SER A 66 -63.69 -4.29 -13.90
C SER A 66 -62.24 -3.85 -14.04
N GLU A 67 -61.99 -2.55 -13.87
CA GLU A 67 -60.63 -2.04 -13.84
C GLU A 67 -59.81 -2.70 -12.72
N ILE A 68 -58.64 -3.23 -13.08
CA ILE A 68 -57.69 -3.82 -12.12
C ILE A 68 -56.56 -2.83 -11.97
N GLN A 69 -56.56 -2.12 -10.85
CA GLN A 69 -55.54 -1.11 -10.59
C GLN A 69 -54.12 -1.72 -10.55
N TYR A 70 -53.18 -0.96 -11.12
CA TYR A 70 -51.75 -1.18 -11.18
C TYR A 70 -51.29 -2.36 -12.06
N ASP A 71 -52.07 -2.78 -13.04
CA ASP A 71 -51.67 -3.86 -13.98
C ASP A 71 -51.16 -3.35 -15.35
N GLY A 72 -51.22 -2.04 -15.58
CA GLY A 72 -50.74 -1.38 -16.80
C GLY A 72 -51.72 -1.45 -17.97
N ILE A 73 -52.95 -1.93 -17.75
CA ILE A 73 -53.93 -2.21 -18.79
C ILE A 73 -55.26 -1.54 -18.44
N ASP A 74 -55.78 -0.73 -19.35
CA ASP A 74 -57.16 -0.24 -19.30
C ASP A 74 -58.11 -1.42 -19.57
N ASN A 75 -58.54 -2.07 -18.50
CA ASN A 75 -59.28 -3.33 -18.55
C ASN A 75 -60.75 -3.09 -18.88
N ASP A 76 -61.32 -1.98 -18.40
CA ASP A 76 -62.72 -1.62 -18.64
C ASP A 76 -62.92 -0.68 -19.85
N CYS A 77 -61.86 -0.36 -20.58
CA CYS A 77 -61.88 0.51 -21.76
C CYS A 77 -62.55 1.89 -21.50
N ASP A 78 -62.59 2.35 -20.24
CA ASP A 78 -63.13 3.64 -19.84
C ASP A 78 -61.98 4.58 -19.43
N PRO A 79 -61.66 5.61 -20.26
CA PRO A 79 -60.57 6.54 -19.97
C PRO A 79 -60.82 7.44 -18.75
N SER A 80 -61.97 7.33 -18.09
CA SER A 80 -62.28 8.01 -16.83
C SER A 80 -62.00 7.17 -15.58
N THR A 81 -61.69 5.89 -15.75
CA THR A 81 -61.18 4.94 -14.74
C THR A 81 -59.78 4.47 -15.11
N PRO A 82 -58.80 5.37 -15.29
CA PRO A 82 -57.44 4.96 -15.62
C PRO A 82 -56.88 4.04 -14.54
N ASP A 83 -56.04 3.09 -14.98
CA ASP A 83 -55.23 2.17 -14.17
C ASP A 83 -54.42 2.88 -13.06
N THR A 84 -54.28 4.21 -13.17
CA THR A 84 -53.47 5.05 -12.29
C THR A 84 -54.33 6.15 -11.69
N VAL A 85 -54.34 6.23 -10.36
CA VAL A 85 -55.14 7.18 -9.59
C VAL A 85 -54.23 8.25 -9.00
N ASP A 86 -54.73 9.47 -8.86
CA ASP A 86 -54.11 10.52 -8.05
C ASP A 86 -54.70 10.39 -6.63
N ALA A 87 -54.05 9.61 -5.76
CA ALA A 87 -54.63 9.23 -4.48
C ALA A 87 -54.52 10.32 -3.40
N ASP A 88 -53.54 11.21 -3.50
CA ASP A 88 -53.33 12.30 -2.54
C ASP A 88 -53.81 13.69 -3.02
N GLY A 89 -54.17 13.82 -4.29
CA GLY A 89 -54.86 14.97 -4.88
C GLY A 89 -53.94 16.08 -5.37
N ASP A 90 -52.68 15.78 -5.69
CA ASP A 90 -51.70 16.77 -6.15
C ASP A 90 -51.71 17.00 -7.68
N GLY A 91 -52.44 16.16 -8.41
CA GLY A 91 -52.62 16.23 -9.85
C GLY A 91 -51.65 15.37 -10.66
N VAL A 92 -50.87 14.49 -10.01
CA VAL A 92 -50.05 13.45 -10.62
C VAL A 92 -50.67 12.08 -10.31
N ASN A 93 -50.68 11.19 -11.30
CA ASN A 93 -51.21 9.84 -11.11
C ASN A 93 -50.11 8.90 -10.59
N SER A 94 -50.52 7.84 -9.90
CA SER A 94 -49.68 6.82 -9.26
C SER A 94 -48.64 6.11 -10.14
N ASP A 95 -48.72 6.19 -11.47
CA ASP A 95 -47.68 5.69 -12.39
C ASP A 95 -46.50 6.64 -12.56
N THR A 96 -46.69 7.91 -12.23
CA THR A 96 -45.67 8.95 -12.33
C THR A 96 -45.27 9.47 -10.94
N ASP A 97 -46.16 9.35 -9.96
CA ASP A 97 -45.92 9.76 -8.57
C ASP A 97 -45.07 8.71 -7.81
N CYS A 98 -44.00 9.16 -7.16
CA CYS A 98 -43.11 8.31 -6.37
C CYS A 98 -43.61 8.09 -4.92
N ASP A 99 -44.54 8.91 -4.41
CA ASP A 99 -45.27 8.66 -3.17
C ASP A 99 -46.71 9.20 -3.25
N ASP A 100 -47.59 8.39 -3.87
CA ASP A 100 -49.03 8.63 -4.07
C ASP A 100 -49.85 8.76 -2.75
N ASN A 101 -49.20 8.80 -1.58
CA ASN A 101 -49.83 9.12 -0.29
C ASN A 101 -49.43 10.49 0.26
N ASN A 102 -48.57 11.22 -0.43
CA ASN A 102 -47.95 12.44 0.05
C ASN A 102 -47.91 13.53 -1.05
N PRO A 103 -48.83 14.51 -1.01
CA PRO A 103 -49.00 15.48 -2.10
C PRO A 103 -47.87 16.53 -2.19
N ALA A 104 -46.79 16.33 -1.43
CA ALA A 104 -45.57 17.12 -1.48
C ALA A 104 -44.42 16.40 -2.22
N VAL A 105 -44.57 15.11 -2.51
CA VAL A 105 -43.56 14.25 -3.14
C VAL A 105 -44.12 13.83 -4.49
N ASN A 106 -43.68 14.50 -5.55
CA ASN A 106 -44.16 14.24 -6.91
C ASN A 106 -43.24 14.91 -7.95
N PRO A 107 -43.30 14.52 -9.24
CA PRO A 107 -42.47 15.06 -10.30
C PRO A 107 -42.51 16.58 -10.53
N ASN A 108 -43.50 17.29 -9.98
CA ASN A 108 -43.61 18.74 -10.08
C ASN A 108 -43.13 19.47 -8.82
N ALA A 109 -42.78 18.73 -7.77
CA ALA A 109 -42.19 19.27 -6.56
C ALA A 109 -40.81 19.86 -6.87
N THR A 110 -40.22 20.51 -5.87
CA THR A 110 -38.84 20.99 -5.93
C THR A 110 -38.07 20.21 -4.89
N GLU A 111 -36.99 19.56 -5.31
CA GLU A 111 -36.12 18.82 -4.40
C GLU A 111 -35.69 19.65 -3.20
N ILE A 112 -35.91 19.12 -2.00
CA ILE A 112 -35.48 19.73 -0.73
C ILE A 112 -34.30 18.93 -0.20
N PRO A 113 -33.07 19.46 -0.30
CA PRO A 113 -31.90 18.71 0.11
C PRO A 113 -31.88 18.34 1.61
N ASP A 114 -31.24 17.21 1.89
CA ASP A 114 -30.97 16.61 3.20
C ASP A 114 -32.22 16.22 4.00
N ASN A 115 -33.32 15.86 3.34
CA ASN A 115 -34.58 15.50 4.00
C ASN A 115 -34.88 13.98 4.02
N GLY A 116 -34.11 13.20 3.26
CA GLY A 116 -34.21 11.73 3.15
C GLY A 116 -35.31 11.25 2.21
N ILE A 117 -35.82 12.10 1.31
CA ILE A 117 -36.93 11.85 0.39
C ILE A 117 -36.58 12.47 -0.97
N ASP A 118 -36.68 11.69 -2.05
CA ASP A 118 -36.69 12.21 -3.43
C ASP A 118 -38.03 12.95 -3.65
N ASP A 119 -38.08 14.24 -3.33
CA ASP A 119 -39.31 15.02 -3.36
C ASP A 119 -39.82 15.21 -4.79
N ASP A 120 -38.92 15.38 -5.77
CA ASP A 120 -39.29 15.66 -7.15
C ASP A 120 -39.25 14.45 -8.09
N CYS A 121 -39.20 13.24 -7.52
CA CYS A 121 -39.21 11.95 -8.20
C CYS A 121 -38.21 11.87 -9.35
N ASN A 122 -37.10 12.59 -9.24
CA ASN A 122 -36.10 12.68 -10.28
C ASN A 122 -34.73 12.32 -9.69
N PRO A 123 -34.20 11.13 -10.02
CA PRO A 123 -32.93 10.66 -9.47
C PRO A 123 -31.71 11.49 -9.94
N ALA A 124 -31.90 12.47 -10.84
CA ALA A 124 -30.85 13.43 -11.20
C ALA A 124 -30.82 14.68 -10.31
N THR A 125 -31.84 14.91 -9.49
CA THR A 125 -31.93 15.97 -8.48
C THR A 125 -31.72 15.32 -7.13
N LEU A 126 -30.46 15.32 -6.71
CA LEU A 126 -30.01 14.58 -5.53
C LEU A 126 -30.49 15.26 -4.24
N ASP A 127 -31.08 14.47 -3.34
CA ASP A 127 -31.46 14.89 -1.98
C ASP A 127 -30.20 15.26 -1.18
N SER A 128 -29.15 14.45 -1.27
CA SER A 128 -27.90 14.71 -0.56
C SER A 128 -26.67 14.43 -1.42
N SER A 129 -25.49 14.89 -0.98
CA SER A 129 -24.23 14.49 -1.61
C SER A 129 -23.97 12.98 -1.51
N ALA A 130 -24.60 12.29 -0.56
CA ALA A 130 -24.53 10.83 -0.36
C ALA A 130 -25.32 10.03 -1.43
N ASP A 131 -26.02 10.72 -2.34
CA ASP A 131 -26.69 10.13 -3.50
C ASP A 131 -25.88 10.33 -4.80
N THR A 132 -24.67 10.88 -4.69
CA THR A 132 -23.76 11.01 -5.84
C THR A 132 -22.77 9.86 -5.81
N ASP A 133 -22.77 9.02 -6.84
CA ASP A 133 -21.70 8.05 -7.13
C ASP A 133 -20.44 8.85 -7.53
N ASP A 134 -19.60 9.14 -6.53
CA ASP A 134 -18.50 10.10 -6.62
C ASP A 134 -17.29 9.49 -7.35
N ASP A 135 -17.18 8.17 -7.38
CA ASP A 135 -16.08 7.42 -7.98
C ASP A 135 -16.42 6.66 -9.28
N GLY A 136 -17.71 6.50 -9.58
CA GLY A 136 -18.24 5.96 -10.81
C GLY A 136 -18.36 4.43 -10.85
N ASP A 137 -18.42 3.74 -9.71
CA ASP A 137 -18.60 2.30 -9.65
C ASP A 137 -20.06 1.82 -9.75
N GLY A 138 -20.99 2.76 -9.63
CA GLY A 138 -22.42 2.55 -9.74
C GLY A 138 -23.12 2.19 -8.42
N GLN A 139 -22.49 2.43 -7.27
CA GLN A 139 -23.09 2.48 -5.94
C GLN A 139 -22.92 3.89 -5.35
N THR A 140 -23.70 4.20 -4.32
CA THR A 140 -23.57 5.44 -3.53
C THR A 140 -23.49 5.11 -2.04
N GLU A 141 -23.11 6.07 -1.20
CA GLU A 141 -23.13 5.91 0.27
C GLU A 141 -24.49 5.36 0.78
N ASN A 142 -25.62 5.78 0.17
CA ASN A 142 -26.96 5.33 0.55
C ASN A 142 -27.33 3.94 -0.02
N GLU A 143 -26.65 3.48 -1.07
CA GLU A 143 -26.82 2.14 -1.65
C GLU A 143 -25.92 1.09 -0.99
N GLY A 144 -25.09 1.49 -0.03
CA GLY A 144 -24.25 0.60 0.77
C GLY A 144 -22.77 0.62 0.41
N ASP A 145 -22.33 1.64 -0.33
CA ASP A 145 -20.92 1.94 -0.48
C ASP A 145 -20.34 2.52 0.82
N CYS A 146 -19.24 1.96 1.30
CA CYS A 146 -18.55 2.37 2.51
C CYS A 146 -17.36 3.31 2.25
N ASP A 147 -16.95 3.53 0.99
CA ASP A 147 -15.99 4.54 0.54
C ASP A 147 -16.30 4.97 -0.91
N ASP A 148 -17.32 5.83 -1.06
CA ASP A 148 -17.82 6.43 -2.33
C ASP A 148 -16.79 7.34 -3.05
N THR A 149 -15.53 7.30 -2.62
CA THR A 149 -14.42 7.99 -3.29
C THR A 149 -13.44 7.03 -3.97
N ASN A 150 -13.68 5.73 -3.85
CA ASN A 150 -12.80 4.67 -4.30
C ASN A 150 -13.57 3.51 -4.99
N PRO A 151 -13.50 3.39 -6.33
CA PRO A 151 -14.38 2.52 -7.12
C PRO A 151 -14.04 1.01 -7.01
N ALA A 152 -13.19 0.67 -6.05
CA ALA A 152 -12.82 -0.68 -5.67
C ALA A 152 -13.45 -1.12 -4.35
N ILE A 153 -14.11 -0.22 -3.63
CA ILE A 153 -14.76 -0.46 -2.35
C ILE A 153 -16.25 -0.23 -2.56
N TYR A 154 -17.06 -1.28 -2.48
CA TYR A 154 -18.51 -1.19 -2.59
C TYR A 154 -19.18 -2.48 -2.15
N SER A 155 -20.47 -2.41 -1.82
CA SER A 155 -21.23 -3.59 -1.41
C SER A 155 -21.19 -4.69 -2.47
N GLY A 156 -20.60 -5.84 -2.13
CA GLY A 156 -20.49 -6.99 -3.03
C GLY A 156 -19.29 -6.95 -3.98
N ALA A 157 -18.32 -6.07 -3.74
CA ALA A 157 -16.97 -6.23 -4.29
C ALA A 157 -16.34 -7.56 -3.82
N THR A 158 -15.13 -7.86 -4.29
CA THR A 158 -14.38 -9.01 -3.79
C THR A 158 -13.41 -8.53 -2.74
N GLU A 159 -13.53 -9.05 -1.52
CA GLU A 159 -12.58 -8.77 -0.45
C GLU A 159 -11.13 -9.14 -0.84
N VAL A 160 -10.24 -8.17 -0.71
CA VAL A 160 -8.80 -8.28 -0.99
C VAL A 160 -8.06 -8.35 0.34
N LEU A 161 -7.88 -9.57 0.83
CA LEU A 161 -7.20 -9.82 2.11
C LEU A 161 -5.83 -9.12 2.22
N TYR A 162 -5.60 -8.55 3.40
CA TYR A 162 -4.39 -7.87 3.88
C TYR A 162 -4.09 -6.52 3.21
N ASP A 163 -5.08 -5.80 2.69
CA ASP A 163 -4.90 -4.45 2.14
C ASP A 163 -5.32 -3.33 3.10
N GLY A 164 -5.90 -3.68 4.25
CA GLY A 164 -6.34 -2.76 5.30
C GLY A 164 -7.70 -2.12 5.03
N LEU A 165 -8.44 -2.58 4.02
CA LEU A 165 -9.69 -2.00 3.56
C LEU A 165 -10.78 -3.09 3.55
N ASP A 166 -11.97 -2.74 4.05
CA ASP A 166 -13.17 -3.56 3.88
C ASP A 166 -13.70 -3.28 2.46
N ASN A 167 -13.23 -4.05 1.46
CA ASN A 167 -13.52 -3.77 0.06
C ASN A 167 -14.97 -4.11 -0.29
N ASP A 168 -15.54 -5.15 0.32
CA ASP A 168 -16.90 -5.60 0.03
C ASP A 168 -17.99 -5.02 0.94
N CYS A 169 -17.58 -4.14 1.87
CA CYS A 169 -18.42 -3.46 2.84
C CYS A 169 -19.26 -4.46 3.68
N ASP A 170 -18.79 -5.69 3.85
CA ASP A 170 -19.43 -6.74 4.63
C ASP A 170 -18.59 -7.05 5.89
N PRO A 171 -19.04 -6.66 7.09
CA PRO A 171 -18.31 -6.90 8.33
C PRO A 171 -18.20 -8.38 8.72
N SER A 172 -18.79 -9.30 7.94
CA SER A 172 -18.65 -10.75 8.09
C SER A 172 -17.54 -11.36 7.24
N THR A 173 -16.96 -10.58 6.31
CA THR A 173 -15.80 -10.90 5.47
C THR A 173 -14.65 -9.93 5.75
N PRO A 174 -14.21 -9.75 7.02
CA PRO A 174 -13.17 -8.79 7.34
C PRO A 174 -11.87 -9.09 6.60
N ASP A 175 -11.20 -8.02 6.14
CA ASP A 175 -9.86 -7.97 5.55
C ASP A 175 -8.83 -8.86 6.28
N THR A 176 -9.02 -9.01 7.59
CA THR A 176 -8.11 -9.72 8.47
C THR A 176 -8.68 -11.07 8.90
N VAL A 177 -7.87 -12.11 8.70
CA VAL A 177 -8.19 -13.49 9.07
C VAL A 177 -7.43 -13.86 10.34
N ASP A 178 -8.07 -14.63 11.21
CA ASP A 178 -7.41 -15.34 12.32
C ASP A 178 -6.53 -16.46 11.72
N ALA A 179 -5.26 -16.13 11.50
CA ALA A 179 -4.34 -16.92 10.69
C ALA A 179 -3.85 -18.19 11.42
N ASP A 180 -3.74 -18.15 12.74
CA ASP A 180 -3.24 -19.25 13.56
C ASP A 180 -4.30 -19.91 14.47
N GLY A 181 -5.51 -19.35 14.53
CA GLY A 181 -6.70 -19.93 15.14
C GLY A 181 -6.88 -19.61 16.63
N ASP A 182 -6.31 -18.52 17.13
CA ASP A 182 -6.42 -18.12 18.54
C ASP A 182 -7.63 -17.22 18.85
N GLY A 183 -8.34 -16.78 17.81
CA GLY A 183 -9.54 -15.95 17.90
C GLY A 183 -9.27 -14.45 17.85
N VAL A 184 -8.05 -14.03 17.49
CA VAL A 184 -7.68 -12.64 17.17
C VAL A 184 -7.38 -12.56 15.67
N ASN A 185 -7.83 -11.48 15.02
CA ASN A 185 -7.58 -11.29 13.60
C ASN A 185 -6.21 -10.61 13.36
N SER A 186 -5.64 -10.81 12.18
CA SER A 186 -4.29 -10.37 11.81
C SER A 186 -4.02 -8.86 11.83
N ASP A 187 -5.03 -8.00 11.94
CA ASP A 187 -4.87 -6.55 12.18
C ASP A 187 -4.59 -6.22 13.65
N THR A 188 -4.94 -7.13 14.55
CA THR A 188 -4.81 -6.95 16.00
C THR A 188 -3.76 -7.88 16.60
N ASP A 189 -3.48 -9.01 15.94
CA ASP A 189 -2.47 -9.98 16.34
C ASP A 189 -1.05 -9.50 15.99
N CYS A 190 -0.10 -9.64 16.93
CA CYS A 190 1.30 -9.27 16.72
C CYS A 190 2.17 -10.45 16.21
N ASP A 191 1.68 -11.69 16.20
CA ASP A 191 2.31 -12.83 15.54
C ASP A 191 1.29 -13.84 14.98
N ASP A 192 0.79 -13.56 13.77
CA ASP A 192 -0.15 -14.38 12.98
C ASP A 192 0.24 -15.86 12.74
N ASN A 193 1.41 -16.30 13.19
CA ASN A 193 1.87 -17.68 13.06
C ASN A 193 1.93 -18.43 14.40
N ASN A 194 1.57 -17.78 15.50
CA ASN A 194 1.80 -18.28 16.84
C ASN A 194 0.62 -17.98 17.79
N PRO A 195 -0.29 -18.95 18.01
CA PRO A 195 -1.56 -18.73 18.70
C PRO A 195 -1.41 -18.53 20.23
N ALA A 196 -0.18 -18.35 20.70
CA ALA A 196 0.17 -18.03 22.07
C ALA A 196 0.60 -16.56 22.24
N VAL A 197 0.81 -15.82 21.14
CA VAL A 197 1.24 -14.43 21.11
C VAL A 197 0.10 -13.62 20.52
N ASN A 198 -0.67 -12.95 21.36
CA ASN A 198 -1.84 -12.18 20.94
C ASN A 198 -2.31 -11.24 22.07
N PRO A 199 -3.14 -10.22 21.79
CA PRO A 199 -3.63 -9.26 22.79
C PRO A 199 -4.38 -9.83 24.00
N ASN A 200 -4.83 -11.09 23.92
CA ASN A 200 -5.52 -11.77 25.00
C ASN A 200 -4.61 -12.71 25.80
N ALA A 201 -3.35 -12.87 25.38
CA ALA A 201 -2.36 -13.62 26.11
C ALA A 201 -1.99 -12.91 27.42
N THR A 202 -1.15 -13.57 28.21
CA THR A 202 -0.59 -12.98 29.42
C THR A 202 0.90 -12.87 29.19
N GLU A 203 1.45 -11.67 29.35
CA GLU A 203 2.88 -11.43 29.23
C GLU A 203 3.70 -12.41 30.08
N ILE A 204 4.68 -13.08 29.46
CA ILE A 204 5.62 -13.98 30.10
C ILE A 204 6.99 -13.29 30.13
N PRO A 205 7.40 -12.73 31.28
CA PRO A 205 8.65 -12.01 31.38
C PRO A 205 9.90 -12.85 31.07
N ASP A 206 10.91 -12.17 30.55
CA ASP A 206 12.25 -12.64 30.17
C ASP A 206 12.25 -13.70 29.03
N ASN A 207 11.24 -13.71 28.16
CA ASN A 207 11.14 -14.67 27.05
C ASN A 207 11.56 -14.09 25.67
N GLY A 208 11.73 -12.77 25.57
CA GLY A 208 12.13 -12.06 24.36
C GLY A 208 10.99 -11.83 23.35
N ILE A 209 9.73 -11.94 23.77
CA ILE A 209 8.53 -11.83 22.95
C ILE A 209 7.51 -11.00 23.72
N ASP A 210 6.93 -9.97 23.08
CA ASP A 210 5.73 -9.29 23.58
C ASP A 210 4.54 -10.25 23.38
N ASP A 211 4.28 -11.09 24.39
CA ASP A 211 3.28 -12.17 24.27
C ASP A 211 1.87 -11.60 24.22
N ASP A 212 1.59 -10.51 24.94
CA ASP A 212 0.26 -9.90 25.02
C ASP A 212 0.05 -8.69 24.10
N CYS A 213 0.94 -8.50 23.11
CA CYS A 213 0.91 -7.44 22.11
C CYS A 213 0.67 -6.04 22.70
N ASN A 214 1.13 -5.83 23.93
CA ASN A 214 0.93 -4.59 24.66
C ASN A 214 2.29 -4.09 25.13
N PRO A 215 2.84 -3.05 24.49
CA PRO A 215 4.15 -2.51 24.84
C PRO A 215 4.20 -1.88 26.24
N ALA A 216 3.06 -1.76 26.94
CA ALA A 216 3.03 -1.33 28.34
C ALA A 216 3.23 -2.48 29.35
N THR A 217 3.10 -3.73 28.92
CA THR A 217 3.40 -4.95 29.68
C THR A 217 4.78 -5.42 29.28
N LEU A 218 5.77 -4.97 30.03
CA LEU A 218 7.17 -5.12 29.71
C LEU A 218 7.63 -6.59 29.89
N ASP A 219 8.23 -7.16 28.85
CA ASP A 219 8.89 -8.48 28.87
C ASP A 219 10.07 -8.48 29.85
N SER A 220 10.84 -7.38 29.90
CA SER A 220 12.01 -7.26 30.77
C SER A 220 12.19 -5.85 31.34
N SER A 221 13.12 -5.70 32.30
CA SER A 221 13.54 -4.38 32.78
C SER A 221 14.30 -3.56 31.72
N ALA A 222 14.74 -4.17 30.62
CA ALA A 222 15.42 -3.50 29.50
C ALA A 222 14.44 -2.76 28.56
N ASP A 223 13.14 -2.88 28.83
CA ASP A 223 12.06 -2.18 28.11
C ASP A 223 11.53 -0.96 28.88
N THR A 224 12.21 -0.58 29.98
CA THR A 224 11.85 0.60 30.79
C THR A 224 12.84 1.72 30.51
N ASP A 225 12.36 2.84 29.99
CA ASP A 225 13.11 4.10 29.88
C ASP A 225 13.34 4.65 31.31
N ASP A 226 14.47 4.26 31.90
CA ASP A 226 14.76 4.42 33.33
C ASP A 226 15.19 5.87 33.65
N ASP A 227 15.65 6.62 32.64
CA ASP A 227 16.14 7.98 32.77
C ASP A 227 15.25 9.07 32.15
N GLY A 228 14.29 8.68 31.32
CA GLY A 228 13.23 9.50 30.76
C GLY A 228 13.59 10.25 29.48
N ASP A 229 14.57 9.78 28.71
CA ASP A 229 14.96 10.40 27.43
C ASP A 229 14.13 9.92 26.22
N GLY A 230 13.32 8.88 26.41
CA GLY A 230 12.44 8.29 25.41
C GLY A 230 13.08 7.20 24.56
N GLN A 231 14.20 6.63 24.98
CA GLN A 231 14.79 5.39 24.46
C GLN A 231 14.93 4.36 25.60
N THR A 232 15.09 3.09 25.24
CA THR A 232 15.31 1.97 26.17
C THR A 232 16.57 1.21 25.76
N GLU A 233 17.13 0.36 26.64
CA GLU A 233 18.25 -0.54 26.29
C GLU A 233 17.99 -1.33 24.98
N ASN A 234 16.74 -1.75 24.74
CA ASN A 234 16.36 -2.49 23.51
C ASN A 234 16.18 -1.60 22.26
N GLU A 235 15.95 -0.30 22.44
CA GLU A 235 15.85 0.67 21.35
C GLU A 235 17.22 1.28 20.99
N GLY A 236 18.29 0.85 21.65
CA GLY A 236 19.67 1.24 21.33
C GLY A 236 20.27 2.26 22.29
N ASP A 237 19.66 2.47 23.46
CA ASP A 237 20.30 3.18 24.56
C ASP A 237 21.42 2.32 25.18
N CYS A 238 22.62 2.88 25.27
CA CYS A 238 23.79 2.22 25.83
C CYS A 238 24.07 2.58 27.32
N ASP A 239 23.33 3.54 27.90
CA ASP A 239 23.29 3.85 29.33
C ASP A 239 21.93 4.43 29.73
N ASP A 240 20.94 3.55 29.87
CA ASP A 240 19.52 3.79 30.27
C ASP A 240 19.37 4.35 31.70
N THR A 241 20.45 4.88 32.28
CA THR A 241 20.45 5.58 33.56
C THR A 241 20.86 7.04 33.44
N ASN A 242 21.17 7.49 32.23
CA ASN A 242 21.70 8.80 31.92
C ASN A 242 21.09 9.40 30.63
N PRO A 243 20.16 10.37 30.74
CA PRO A 243 19.30 10.86 29.64
C PRO A 243 20.04 11.74 28.62
N ALA A 244 21.37 11.68 28.63
CA ALA A 244 22.28 12.33 27.71
C ALA A 244 23.06 11.32 26.86
N ILE A 245 22.86 10.02 27.08
CA ILE A 245 23.50 8.93 26.35
C ILE A 245 22.37 8.12 25.75
N TYR A 246 22.22 8.15 24.42
CA TYR A 246 21.20 7.38 23.71
C TYR A 246 21.49 7.38 22.21
N SER A 247 20.92 6.42 21.47
CA SER A 247 21.13 6.33 20.03
C SER A 247 20.72 7.62 19.30
N GLY A 248 21.68 8.26 18.64
CA GLY A 248 21.44 9.50 17.89
C GLY A 248 21.45 10.78 18.74
N ALA A 249 21.92 10.71 19.99
CA ALA A 249 22.38 11.91 20.70
C ALA A 249 23.50 12.62 19.94
N ALA A 250 23.93 13.78 20.41
CA ALA A 250 25.09 14.45 19.83
C ALA A 250 26.34 14.05 20.60
N GLU A 251 27.33 13.48 19.92
CA GLU A 251 28.61 13.13 20.54
C GLU A 251 29.32 14.36 21.13
N VAL A 252 29.68 14.25 22.41
CA VAL A 252 30.38 15.28 23.18
C VAL A 252 31.85 14.91 23.29
N LEU A 253 32.63 15.36 22.30
CA LEU A 253 34.07 15.08 22.25
C LEU A 253 34.82 15.42 23.56
N TYR A 254 35.67 14.48 23.96
CA TYR A 254 36.59 14.46 25.10
C TYR A 254 35.93 14.35 26.48
N ASP A 255 34.73 13.78 26.60
CA ASP A 255 34.08 13.52 27.89
C ASP A 255 34.26 12.08 28.39
N GLY A 256 34.79 11.19 27.55
CA GLY A 256 35.06 9.78 27.85
C GLY A 256 33.84 8.88 27.79
N LEU A 257 32.73 9.36 27.23
CA LEU A 257 31.47 8.65 27.06
C LEU A 257 31.16 8.57 25.56
N ASP A 258 30.57 7.46 25.14
CA ASP A 258 29.95 7.33 23.82
C ASP A 258 28.52 7.83 23.99
N ASN A 259 28.28 9.11 23.70
CA ASN A 259 26.98 9.74 23.99
C ASN A 259 25.93 9.32 22.97
N ASP A 260 26.32 9.10 21.71
CA ASP A 260 25.39 8.75 20.64
C ASP A 260 25.24 7.25 20.39
N CYS A 261 25.91 6.43 21.21
CA CYS A 261 25.92 4.97 21.18
C CYS A 261 26.32 4.41 19.81
N ASP A 262 27.09 5.19 19.03
CA ASP A 262 27.58 4.80 17.71
C ASP A 262 29.12 4.68 17.75
N PRO A 263 29.68 3.45 17.67
CA PRO A 263 31.13 3.26 17.71
C PRO A 263 31.85 3.82 16.48
N SER A 264 31.13 4.33 15.48
CA SER A 264 31.69 5.04 14.32
C SER A 264 31.87 6.55 14.54
N THR A 265 31.32 7.09 15.62
CA THR A 265 31.46 8.49 16.10
C THR A 265 32.18 8.53 17.45
N PRO A 266 33.43 8.07 17.53
CA PRO A 266 34.14 7.98 18.80
C PRO A 266 34.40 9.35 19.44
N ASP A 267 34.33 9.39 20.78
CA ASP A 267 34.70 10.50 21.67
C ASP A 267 36.04 11.18 21.33
N THR A 268 36.95 10.42 20.74
CA THR A 268 38.30 10.83 20.36
C THR A 268 38.48 10.91 18.85
N VAL A 269 39.09 12.01 18.40
CA VAL A 269 39.46 12.24 16.99
C VAL A 269 40.91 11.83 16.73
N ASP A 270 41.18 11.45 15.48
CA ASP A 270 42.51 11.33 14.85
C ASP A 270 43.00 12.73 14.45
N ALA A 271 43.88 13.34 15.25
CA ALA A 271 44.26 14.74 15.03
C ALA A 271 45.38 14.94 14.00
N ASP A 272 46.24 13.94 13.79
CA ASP A 272 47.37 14.01 12.86
C ASP A 272 47.14 13.31 11.51
N GLY A 273 46.07 12.52 11.41
CA GLY A 273 45.55 11.91 10.19
C GLY A 273 46.15 10.56 9.83
N ASP A 274 46.72 9.82 10.79
CA ASP A 274 47.29 8.49 10.56
C ASP A 274 46.29 7.33 10.61
N GLY A 275 45.04 7.62 10.98
CA GLY A 275 43.95 6.67 11.09
C GLY A 275 43.79 6.02 12.46
N VAL A 276 44.48 6.52 13.50
CA VAL A 276 44.34 6.09 14.89
C VAL A 276 43.78 7.25 15.73
N ASN A 277 42.83 6.96 16.62
CA ASN A 277 42.23 8.00 17.46
C ASN A 277 43.08 8.28 18.70
N SER A 278 42.95 9.50 19.24
CA SER A 278 43.73 10.00 20.39
C SER A 278 43.67 9.17 21.68
N ASP A 279 42.70 8.26 21.87
CA ASP A 279 42.64 7.34 23.01
C ASP A 279 43.59 6.14 22.87
N THR A 280 43.94 5.78 21.64
CA THR A 280 44.78 4.64 21.28
C THR A 280 46.13 5.04 20.72
N ASP A 281 46.23 6.26 20.21
CA ASP A 281 47.46 6.87 19.73
C ASP A 281 48.45 7.16 20.88
N CYS A 282 49.75 6.97 20.66
CA CYS A 282 50.76 7.39 21.61
C CYS A 282 51.22 8.84 21.43
N ASP A 283 51.12 9.44 20.23
CA ASP A 283 51.37 10.87 20.02
C ASP A 283 50.51 11.42 18.87
N ASP A 284 49.29 11.85 19.22
CA ASP A 284 48.25 12.45 18.36
C ASP A 284 48.66 13.79 17.68
N ALA A 285 49.94 14.12 17.68
CA ALA A 285 50.52 15.25 16.97
C ALA A 285 51.58 14.83 15.92
N ASP A 286 51.92 13.55 15.80
CA ASP A 286 52.89 13.01 14.84
C ASP A 286 52.38 11.71 14.22
N ALA A 287 51.86 11.80 13.00
CA ALA A 287 51.29 10.71 12.20
C ALA A 287 52.25 9.53 11.89
N ASN A 288 53.49 9.58 12.37
CA ASN A 288 54.43 8.47 12.31
C ASN A 288 54.48 7.67 13.63
N GLU A 289 53.86 8.13 14.71
CA GLU A 289 53.94 7.51 16.04
C GLU A 289 52.62 6.85 16.43
N PHE A 290 52.27 5.74 15.77
CA PHE A 290 51.05 4.98 16.07
C PHE A 290 51.30 3.53 16.51
N PRO A 291 50.31 2.88 17.16
CA PRO A 291 50.40 1.48 17.53
C PRO A 291 50.68 0.56 16.33
N GLY A 292 51.86 -0.07 16.35
CA GLY A 292 52.28 -0.98 15.29
C GLY A 292 53.21 -0.36 14.25
N GLN A 293 53.62 0.89 14.41
CA GLN A 293 54.66 1.50 13.59
C GLN A 293 55.97 0.69 13.64
N THR A 294 56.59 0.51 12.47
CA THR A 294 57.91 -0.12 12.33
C THR A 294 58.99 0.96 12.19
N TRP A 295 60.00 0.88 13.04
CA TRP A 295 61.12 1.81 13.08
C TRP A 295 62.42 1.08 12.72
N TYR A 296 63.15 1.55 11.73
CA TYR A 296 64.42 0.99 11.26
C TYR A 296 65.59 1.73 11.89
N LEU A 297 66.56 1.00 12.43
CA LEU A 297 67.77 1.58 13.01
C LEU A 297 68.68 2.14 11.91
N ASP A 298 69.11 3.39 12.07
CA ASP A 298 70.23 4.00 11.35
C ASP A 298 71.19 4.56 12.42
N ALA A 299 72.13 3.71 12.84
CA ALA A 299 72.95 3.98 14.02
C ALA A 299 74.04 5.03 13.78
N ASP A 300 74.47 5.23 12.52
CA ASP A 300 75.54 6.18 12.17
C ASP A 300 75.06 7.42 11.39
N GLY A 301 73.81 7.42 10.94
CA GLY A 301 73.10 8.57 10.38
C GLY A 301 73.39 8.82 8.90
N ASP A 302 73.69 7.78 8.11
CA ASP A 302 73.91 7.92 6.67
C ASP A 302 72.67 7.70 5.80
N GLY A 303 71.54 7.33 6.42
CA GLY A 303 70.27 7.13 5.78
C GLY A 303 70.07 5.72 5.20
N TYR A 304 70.93 4.76 5.52
CA TYR A 304 70.72 3.34 5.23
C TYR A 304 70.57 2.55 6.54
N SER A 305 69.88 1.41 6.48
CA SER A 305 69.76 0.49 7.61
C SER A 305 70.32 -0.88 7.25
N ASP A 306 70.87 -1.61 8.22
CA ASP A 306 71.24 -3.02 8.06
C ASP A 306 70.03 -3.98 8.03
N GLY A 307 68.81 -3.45 8.17
CA GLY A 307 67.55 -4.21 8.27
C GLY A 307 67.09 -4.45 9.71
N THR A 308 67.86 -4.01 10.71
CA THR A 308 67.45 -4.01 12.12
C THR A 308 66.27 -3.07 12.31
N SER A 309 65.16 -3.61 12.80
CA SER A 309 63.94 -2.85 13.07
C SER A 309 63.26 -3.27 14.36
N VAL A 310 62.45 -2.36 14.91
CA VAL A 310 61.59 -2.61 16.07
C VAL A 310 60.18 -2.12 15.78
N VAL A 311 59.19 -2.76 16.39
CA VAL A 311 57.79 -2.32 16.32
C VAL A 311 57.42 -1.73 17.68
N THR A 312 57.29 -0.41 17.74
CA THR A 312 56.92 0.35 18.94
C THR A 312 56.04 1.51 18.51
N CYS A 313 55.20 1.99 19.44
CA CYS A 313 54.36 3.14 19.18
C CYS A 313 55.23 4.41 19.06
N GLU A 314 55.84 4.83 20.18
CA GLU A 314 56.77 5.97 20.18
C GLU A 314 58.08 5.65 19.45
N ARG A 315 58.68 6.68 18.84
CA ARG A 315 59.96 6.57 18.12
C ARG A 315 61.15 6.28 19.05
N PRO A 316 61.86 5.15 18.85
CA PRO A 316 63.12 4.89 19.54
C PRO A 316 64.27 5.76 19.01
N ALA A 317 65.25 6.05 19.86
CA ALA A 317 66.42 6.84 19.46
C ALA A 317 67.19 6.19 18.30
N SER A 318 67.61 7.01 17.32
CA SER A 318 68.29 6.57 16.09
C SER A 318 67.49 5.62 15.20
N HIS A 319 66.16 5.60 15.34
CA HIS A 319 65.31 4.87 14.41
C HIS A 319 64.43 5.82 13.60
N PHE A 320 64.11 5.40 12.38
CA PHE A 320 63.42 6.18 11.37
C PHE A 320 62.40 5.31 10.64
N THR A 321 61.40 5.95 10.03
CA THR A 321 60.45 5.27 9.14
C THR A 321 61.10 4.91 7.80
N GLU A 322 60.48 4.00 7.04
CA GLU A 322 60.92 3.69 5.67
C GLU A 322 60.99 4.94 4.77
N ALA A 323 60.09 5.90 4.98
CA ALA A 323 60.04 7.13 4.19
C ALA A 323 61.15 8.14 4.56
N GLU A 324 61.74 8.01 5.75
CA GLU A 324 62.84 8.87 6.23
C GLU A 324 64.22 8.34 5.80
N LEU A 325 64.33 7.07 5.41
CA LEU A 325 65.57 6.44 4.94
C LEU A 325 65.69 6.42 3.41
N THR A 326 66.93 6.24 2.93
CA THR A 326 67.21 5.96 1.52
C THR A 326 66.91 4.51 1.17
N ASP A 327 67.27 3.57 2.05
CA ASP A 327 66.91 2.16 1.97
C ASP A 327 66.78 1.58 3.40
N THR A 328 65.85 0.64 3.58
CA THR A 328 65.63 -0.04 4.87
C THR A 328 66.55 -1.25 5.04
N THR A 329 67.39 -1.54 4.05
CA THR A 329 68.35 -2.63 4.05
C THR A 329 69.64 -2.23 3.31
N GLY A 330 70.70 -3.00 3.50
CA GLY A 330 71.89 -2.94 2.66
C GLY A 330 73.08 -2.20 3.28
N ASP A 331 72.92 -1.54 4.43
CA ASP A 331 74.08 -1.08 5.19
C ASP A 331 74.86 -2.29 5.72
N CYS A 332 76.14 -2.38 5.32
CA CYS A 332 77.06 -3.42 5.73
C CYS A 332 77.89 -3.03 6.97
N ASN A 333 77.83 -1.77 7.41
CA ASN A 333 78.51 -1.25 8.59
C ASN A 333 77.77 -0.06 9.24
N ASP A 334 76.73 -0.40 10.01
CA ASP A 334 75.86 0.45 10.85
C ASP A 334 76.60 1.15 12.04
N SER A 335 77.86 1.52 11.84
CA SER A 335 78.73 2.20 12.82
C SER A 335 79.69 3.17 12.12
N ASN A 336 79.60 3.31 10.80
CA ASN A 336 80.42 4.17 9.99
C ASN A 336 79.69 4.67 8.74
N ALA A 337 79.13 5.88 8.87
CA ALA A 337 78.36 6.61 7.84
C ALA A 337 79.03 6.84 6.47
N SER A 338 80.28 6.40 6.29
CA SER A 338 80.99 6.43 5.02
C SER A 338 80.99 5.08 4.29
N ILE A 339 80.38 4.04 4.86
CA ILE A 339 80.28 2.69 4.29
C ILE A 339 78.80 2.36 4.15
N ASN A 340 78.27 2.44 2.94
CA ASN A 340 76.84 2.22 2.64
C ASN A 340 76.62 2.05 1.13
N PRO A 341 75.44 1.56 0.70
CA PRO A 341 75.10 1.40 -0.73
C PRO A 341 75.23 2.64 -1.62
N GLY A 342 75.21 3.84 -1.04
CA GLY A 342 75.36 5.10 -1.76
C GLY A 342 76.81 5.59 -1.86
N ALA A 343 77.75 4.95 -1.17
CA ALA A 343 79.15 5.36 -1.12
C ALA A 343 79.88 5.01 -2.42
N SER A 344 81.09 5.54 -2.57
CA SER A 344 81.98 5.18 -3.68
C SER A 344 83.05 4.22 -3.19
N GLU A 345 83.23 3.10 -3.89
CA GLU A 345 84.26 2.12 -3.58
C GLU A 345 85.69 2.71 -3.66
N ILE A 346 86.43 2.62 -2.55
CA ILE A 346 87.83 3.02 -2.45
C ILE A 346 88.70 1.78 -2.63
N GLN A 347 89.13 1.57 -3.87
CA GLN A 347 89.97 0.42 -4.19
C GLN A 347 91.22 0.32 -3.30
N TYR A 348 91.49 -0.89 -2.82
CA TYR A 348 92.68 -1.36 -2.11
C TYR A 348 92.82 -0.90 -0.65
N ASP A 349 91.74 -0.50 0.01
CA ASP A 349 91.76 -0.11 1.43
C ASP A 349 91.41 -1.23 2.41
N GLY A 350 90.98 -2.40 1.92
CA GLY A 350 90.59 -3.58 2.68
C GLY A 350 89.09 -3.64 3.03
N ILE A 351 88.28 -2.68 2.56
CA ILE A 351 86.91 -2.45 3.02
C ILE A 351 86.00 -2.34 1.80
N ASP A 352 84.88 -3.06 1.81
CA ASP A 352 83.77 -2.85 0.89
C ASP A 352 83.03 -1.58 1.33
N ASN A 353 83.29 -0.45 0.68
CA ASN A 353 82.73 0.84 1.08
C ASN A 353 81.32 1.04 0.53
N ASP A 354 81.02 0.49 -0.65
CA ASP A 354 79.72 0.64 -1.29
C ASP A 354 78.74 -0.50 -1.02
N CYS A 355 79.12 -1.46 -0.18
CA CYS A 355 78.31 -2.61 0.22
C CYS A 355 77.76 -3.41 -0.98
N ASP A 356 78.38 -3.31 -2.16
CA ASP A 356 78.00 -4.06 -3.35
C ASP A 356 78.95 -5.27 -3.53
N PRO A 357 78.47 -6.50 -3.28
CA PRO A 357 79.29 -7.71 -3.39
C PRO A 357 79.75 -8.02 -4.83
N SER A 358 79.27 -7.26 -5.84
CA SER A 358 79.71 -7.34 -7.23
C SER A 358 80.91 -6.44 -7.55
N THR A 359 81.21 -5.47 -6.68
CA THR A 359 82.41 -4.62 -6.70
C THR A 359 83.28 -4.83 -5.46
N PRO A 360 83.61 -6.07 -5.08
CA PRO A 360 84.40 -6.32 -3.88
C PRO A 360 85.78 -5.69 -4.02
N ASP A 361 86.40 -5.34 -2.88
CA ASP A 361 87.76 -4.80 -2.76
C ASP A 361 88.89 -5.80 -3.18
N ALA A 362 88.64 -6.64 -4.19
CA ALA A 362 89.62 -7.58 -4.73
C ALA A 362 89.42 -7.90 -6.21
N ILE A 363 90.25 -7.32 -7.08
CA ILE A 363 90.90 -8.07 -8.17
C ILE A 363 92.36 -7.58 -8.34
N ASP A 364 93.34 -8.26 -7.71
CA ASP A 364 94.69 -8.38 -8.28
C ASP A 364 94.80 -9.72 -9.03
N ALA A 365 94.36 -9.71 -10.29
CA ALA A 365 94.55 -10.82 -11.23
C ALA A 365 96.01 -10.90 -11.77
N ASP A 366 96.96 -10.53 -10.92
CA ASP A 366 98.40 -10.39 -11.11
C ASP A 366 98.87 -9.81 -12.45
N GLY A 367 98.64 -8.51 -12.56
CA GLY A 367 99.72 -7.73 -13.13
C GLY A 367 101.05 -8.00 -12.41
N ASP A 368 101.08 -7.87 -11.07
CA ASP A 368 102.29 -7.98 -10.20
C ASP A 368 102.17 -7.41 -8.76
N GLY A 369 100.98 -7.23 -8.17
CA GLY A 369 100.82 -6.23 -7.11
C GLY A 369 100.70 -6.66 -5.64
N VAL A 370 100.12 -7.84 -5.37
CA VAL A 370 99.53 -8.35 -4.10
C VAL A 370 98.25 -7.62 -3.64
N ASN A 371 97.20 -8.31 -3.14
CA ASN A 371 97.30 -9.52 -2.31
C ASN A 371 96.18 -10.60 -2.38
N SER A 372 96.63 -11.78 -1.92
CA SER A 372 96.04 -13.09 -1.54
C SER A 372 94.59 -13.44 -1.81
#